data_AF-A0A381XIT7-F1
#
_entry.id   AF-A0A381XIT7-F1
#
_cell.length_a   1.000
_cell.length_b   1.000
_cell.length_c   1.000
_cell.angle_alpha   90.00
_cell.angle_beta   90.00
_cell.angle_gamma   90.00
#
_symmetry.space_group_name_H-M   'P 1'
#
loop_
_entity.id
_entity.type
_entity.pdbx_description
1 polymer ?
#
loop_
_entity_poly.entity_id
_entity_poly.type
_entity_poly.pdbx_seq_one_letter_code
_entity_poly.pdbx_strand_id
1 'polypeptide(L)'
;MRLKHSTCAALAAMLLAVTAASAAPQWEPPRTAWGHPDLQGNWSNATLTPLTRPRDRGLVLTPEEVAEIESGQAEFVREAAAPSDPTRPLPPGGSNPVCIDAATTCYNDVYRDPGERVAVVNGEPRGSLITVPEDGRVPAFTSAARDWLREATQSNRQFGA
;
A
#
# COMPACT_ATOMS: atom_id res chain seq x y z
N MET A 1 -64.47 14.96 10.87
CA MET A 1 -63.33 14.89 11.81
C MET A 1 -62.71 13.49 11.76
N ARG A 2 -61.85 13.20 10.78
CA ARG A 2 -61.11 11.92 10.66
C ARG A 2 -59.82 12.11 9.88
N LEU A 3 -58.81 12.67 10.51
CA LEU A 3 -57.40 12.57 10.10
C LEU A 3 -56.58 12.50 11.38
N LYS A 4 -55.65 11.53 11.51
CA LYS A 4 -54.41 11.58 12.34
C LYS A 4 -53.72 10.23 12.63
N HIS A 5 -54.10 9.10 12.01
CA HIS A 5 -53.41 7.81 12.28
C HIS A 5 -52.44 7.33 11.18
N SER A 6 -52.52 7.84 9.94
CA SER A 6 -51.66 7.36 8.83
C SER A 6 -50.23 7.90 8.83
N THR A 7 -49.95 9.05 9.46
CA THR A 7 -48.62 9.68 9.41
C THR A 7 -47.61 9.07 10.38
N CYS A 8 -48.05 8.45 11.48
CA CYS A 8 -47.14 7.79 12.43
C CYS A 8 -46.59 6.45 11.93
N ALA A 9 -47.37 5.71 11.13
CA ALA A 9 -46.96 4.41 10.61
C ALA A 9 -45.86 4.52 9.54
N ALA A 10 -45.86 5.59 8.73
CA ALA A 10 -44.87 5.81 7.69
C ALA A 10 -43.49 6.21 8.23
N LEU A 11 -43.42 6.98 9.33
CA LEU A 11 -42.16 7.29 9.99
C LEU A 11 -41.53 6.07 10.67
N ALA A 12 -42.34 5.22 11.31
CA ALA A 12 -41.83 4.01 11.97
C ALA A 12 -41.22 3.01 10.96
N ALA A 13 -41.80 2.89 9.76
CA ALA A 13 -41.27 2.03 8.70
C ALA A 13 -39.96 2.56 8.08
N MET A 14 -39.78 3.88 7.99
CA MET A 14 -38.50 4.47 7.54
C MET A 14 -37.38 4.31 8.56
N LEU A 15 -37.66 4.40 9.86
CA LEU A 15 -36.65 4.16 10.91
C LEU A 15 -36.18 2.70 11.00
N LEU A 16 -37.05 1.73 10.66
CA LEU A 16 -36.70 0.30 10.62
C LEU A 16 -35.94 -0.11 9.35
N ALA A 17 -36.06 0.64 8.25
CA ALA A 17 -35.31 0.36 7.02
C ALA A 17 -33.86 0.87 7.06
N VAL A 18 -33.58 1.88 7.89
CA VAL A 18 -32.22 2.45 8.04
C VAL A 18 -31.29 1.55 8.85
N THR A 19 -31.81 0.68 9.72
CA THR A 19 -30.99 -0.22 10.56
C THR A 19 -30.56 -1.51 9.86
N ALA A 20 -31.07 -1.80 8.66
CA ALA A 20 -30.71 -3.01 7.90
C ALA A 20 -29.45 -2.84 7.02
N ALA A 21 -28.89 -1.63 6.94
CA ALA A 21 -27.64 -1.37 6.24
C ALA A 21 -26.46 -1.41 7.24
N SER A 22 -25.50 -2.31 6.99
CA SER A 22 -24.16 -2.40 7.61
C SER A 22 -23.92 -3.37 8.79
N ALA A 23 -24.44 -4.59 8.71
CA ALA A 23 -23.70 -5.72 9.30
C ALA A 23 -23.05 -6.51 8.16
N ALA A 24 -21.94 -5.99 7.62
CA ALA A 24 -21.08 -6.83 6.79
C ALA A 24 -20.66 -8.04 7.64
N PRO A 25 -20.80 -9.28 7.16
CA PRO A 25 -20.39 -10.45 7.93
C PRO A 25 -18.92 -10.29 8.34
N GLN A 26 -18.64 -10.50 9.62
CA GLN A 26 -17.28 -10.50 10.13
C GLN A 26 -16.49 -11.60 9.42
N TRP A 27 -15.58 -11.21 8.53
CA TRP A 27 -14.75 -12.14 7.80
C TRP A 27 -13.84 -12.90 8.78
N GLU A 28 -13.85 -14.22 8.68
CA GLU A 28 -12.91 -15.10 9.39
C GLU A 28 -11.95 -15.74 8.38
N PRO A 29 -10.63 -15.77 8.65
CA PRO A 29 -9.69 -16.41 7.76
C PRO A 29 -9.96 -17.92 7.69
N PRO A 30 -9.76 -18.57 6.52
CA PRO A 30 -9.74 -20.02 6.45
C PRO A 30 -8.73 -20.57 7.45
N ARG A 31 -8.94 -21.82 7.90
CA ARG A 31 -8.05 -22.48 8.86
C ARG A 31 -7.45 -23.73 8.27
N THR A 32 -6.19 -23.96 8.61
CA THR A 32 -5.47 -25.21 8.36
C THR A 32 -6.10 -26.37 9.14
N ALA A 33 -5.75 -27.61 8.78
CA ALA A 33 -6.22 -28.81 9.48
C ALA A 33 -5.88 -28.86 10.99
N TRP A 34 -4.89 -28.06 11.43
CA TRP A 34 -4.48 -27.93 12.83
C TRP A 34 -5.00 -26.65 13.51
N GLY A 35 -5.95 -25.95 12.88
CA GLY A 35 -6.72 -24.87 13.50
C GLY A 35 -6.12 -23.46 13.42
N HIS A 36 -4.94 -23.29 12.83
CA HIS A 36 -4.32 -21.97 12.60
C HIS A 36 -4.88 -21.27 11.35
N PRO A 37 -4.88 -19.93 11.27
CA PRO A 37 -5.20 -19.20 10.04
C PRO A 37 -4.37 -19.72 8.87
N ASP A 38 -5.04 -20.02 7.78
CA ASP A 38 -4.43 -20.40 6.52
C ASP A 38 -4.07 -19.14 5.73
N LEU A 39 -2.77 -18.87 5.63
CA LEU A 39 -2.19 -17.73 4.90
C LEU A 39 -1.58 -18.17 3.56
N GLN A 40 -1.91 -19.36 3.07
CA GLN A 40 -1.47 -19.81 1.75
C GLN A 40 -2.11 -18.96 0.65
N GLY A 41 -1.39 -18.78 -0.46
CA GLY A 41 -1.86 -18.01 -1.61
C GLY A 41 -0.72 -17.31 -2.34
N ASN A 42 -1.09 -16.53 -3.35
CA ASN A 42 -0.18 -15.66 -4.07
C ASN A 42 -0.17 -14.29 -3.38
N TRP A 43 1.00 -13.90 -2.90
CA TRP A 43 1.23 -12.61 -2.27
C TRP A 43 2.09 -11.76 -3.20
N SER A 44 1.76 -10.47 -3.30
CA SER A 44 2.60 -9.47 -3.97
C SER A 44 2.74 -8.26 -3.06
N ASN A 45 3.88 -7.59 -3.14
CA ASN A 45 4.17 -6.31 -2.51
C ASN A 45 3.97 -5.13 -3.47
N ALA A 46 3.53 -5.39 -4.71
CA ALA A 46 3.35 -4.41 -5.76
C ALA A 46 2.25 -3.41 -5.40
N THR A 47 2.66 -2.19 -5.05
CA THR A 47 1.72 -1.11 -4.74
C THR A 47 2.39 0.25 -4.90
N LEU A 48 1.60 1.20 -5.39
CA LEU A 48 1.95 2.62 -5.42
C LEU A 48 1.74 3.31 -4.07
N THR A 49 1.09 2.64 -3.11
CA THR A 49 0.87 3.22 -1.77
C THR A 49 2.19 3.34 -1.02
N PRO A 50 2.60 4.55 -0.62
CA PRO A 50 3.86 4.74 0.08
C PRO A 50 3.80 4.15 1.50
N LEU A 51 4.96 3.77 2.04
CA LEU A 51 5.04 3.30 3.43
C LEU A 51 4.53 4.37 4.42
N THR A 52 4.98 5.62 4.24
CA THR A 52 4.66 6.76 5.10
C THR A 52 3.73 7.74 4.39
N ARG A 53 2.80 8.36 5.11
CA ARG A 53 1.84 9.29 4.53
C ARG A 53 2.47 10.59 4.00
N PRO A 54 2.23 10.94 2.73
CA PRO A 54 2.52 12.28 2.21
C PRO A 54 1.79 13.36 3.03
N ARG A 55 2.37 14.56 3.13
CA ARG A 55 1.81 15.63 3.99
C ARG A 55 0.49 16.20 3.46
N ASP A 56 0.28 16.06 2.17
CA ASP A 56 -0.83 16.58 1.38
C ASP A 56 -1.96 15.55 1.19
N ARG A 57 -1.85 14.34 1.75
CA ARG A 57 -2.80 13.23 1.52
C ARG A 57 -3.39 12.68 2.83
N GLY A 58 -4.60 12.15 2.74
CA GLY A 58 -5.31 11.47 3.82
C GLY A 58 -4.95 9.99 3.97
N LEU A 59 -5.52 9.33 4.99
CA LEU A 59 -5.44 7.85 5.12
C LEU A 59 -6.19 7.15 3.99
N VAL A 60 -7.36 7.68 3.63
CA VAL A 60 -8.18 7.22 2.52
C VAL A 60 -8.09 8.26 1.42
N LEU A 61 -7.67 7.83 0.24
CA LEU A 61 -7.53 8.69 -0.94
C LEU A 61 -8.88 8.98 -1.58
N THR A 62 -9.06 10.17 -2.15
CA THR A 62 -10.22 10.43 -3.01
C THR A 62 -10.03 9.76 -4.38
N PRO A 63 -11.11 9.54 -5.15
CA PRO A 63 -11.01 8.98 -6.50
C PRO A 63 -10.08 9.77 -7.42
N GLU A 64 -10.06 11.10 -7.30
CA GLU A 64 -9.19 11.98 -8.08
C GLU A 64 -7.72 11.78 -7.72
N GLU A 65 -7.41 11.62 -6.43
CA GLU A 65 -6.03 11.35 -5.97
C GLU A 65 -5.55 9.97 -6.43
N VAL A 66 -6.43 8.96 -6.41
CA VAL A 66 -6.12 7.63 -6.95
C VAL A 66 -5.83 7.73 -8.44
N ALA A 67 -6.68 8.41 -9.20
CA ALA A 67 -6.48 8.58 -10.63
C ALA A 67 -5.16 9.33 -10.94
N GLU A 68 -4.82 10.35 -10.15
CA GLU A 68 -3.55 11.08 -10.25
C GLU A 68 -2.35 10.15 -10.04
N ILE A 69 -2.38 9.33 -8.97
CA ILE A 69 -1.27 8.43 -8.59
C ILE A 69 -1.11 7.29 -9.61
N GLU A 70 -2.22 6.68 -10.05
CA GLU A 70 -2.20 5.52 -10.96
C GLU A 70 -2.00 5.93 -12.44
N SER A 71 -2.14 7.22 -12.76
CA SER A 71 -2.04 7.72 -14.14
C SER A 71 -0.68 7.37 -14.76
N GLY A 72 -0.72 6.70 -15.91
CA GLY A 72 0.46 6.35 -16.69
C GLY A 72 1.33 5.22 -16.10
N GLN A 73 1.00 4.67 -14.93
CA GLN A 73 1.83 3.67 -14.27
C GLN A 73 1.88 2.34 -15.03
N ALA A 74 0.74 1.86 -15.54
CA ALA A 74 0.70 0.68 -16.39
C ALA A 74 1.49 0.85 -17.70
N GLU A 75 1.56 2.06 -18.24
CA GLU A 75 2.40 2.35 -19.41
C GLU A 75 3.88 2.27 -19.03
N PHE A 76 4.26 2.98 -17.98
CA PHE A 76 5.62 3.01 -17.47
C PHE A 76 6.14 1.61 -17.16
N VAL A 77 5.37 0.80 -16.44
CA VAL A 77 5.74 -0.58 -16.08
C VAL A 77 5.93 -1.42 -17.35
N ARG A 78 5.05 -1.29 -18.34
CA ARG A 78 5.15 -2.03 -19.59
C ARG A 78 6.39 -1.65 -20.39
N GLU A 79 6.69 -0.36 -20.50
CA GLU A 79 7.89 0.13 -21.20
C GLU A 79 9.17 -0.28 -20.47
N ALA A 80 9.21 -0.14 -19.14
CA ALA A 80 10.38 -0.47 -18.32
C ALA A 80 10.61 -1.98 -18.14
N ALA A 81 9.58 -2.80 -18.40
CA ALA A 81 9.68 -4.26 -18.48
C ALA A 81 10.21 -4.76 -19.84
N ALA A 82 10.34 -3.91 -20.85
CA ALA A 82 10.84 -4.32 -22.16
C ALA A 82 12.28 -4.86 -22.08
N PRO A 83 12.68 -5.80 -22.96
CA PRO A 83 14.05 -6.29 -23.00
C PRO A 83 15.07 -5.15 -23.14
N SER A 84 16.07 -5.15 -22.25
CA SER A 84 17.16 -4.18 -22.30
C SER A 84 18.01 -4.36 -23.56
N ASP A 85 18.41 -3.24 -24.19
CA ASP A 85 19.38 -3.25 -25.29
C ASP A 85 20.77 -3.63 -24.76
N PRO A 86 21.34 -4.79 -25.15
CA PRO A 86 22.65 -5.24 -24.66
C PRO A 86 23.82 -4.42 -25.22
N THR A 87 23.57 -3.55 -26.20
CA THR A 87 24.59 -2.73 -26.87
C THR A 87 24.53 -1.24 -26.49
N ARG A 88 23.60 -0.85 -25.60
CA ARG A 88 23.47 0.55 -25.17
C ARG A 88 24.74 1.07 -24.48
N PRO A 89 25.11 2.34 -24.65
CA PRO A 89 26.21 2.93 -23.89
C PRO A 89 25.90 2.96 -22.40
N LEU A 90 26.95 2.91 -21.57
CA LEU A 90 26.82 3.04 -20.12
C LEU A 90 26.20 4.39 -19.74
N PRO A 91 25.32 4.44 -18.73
CA PRO A 91 24.88 5.73 -18.18
C PRO A 91 26.08 6.50 -17.58
N PRO A 92 26.07 7.85 -17.61
CA PRO A 92 27.16 8.66 -17.07
C PRO A 92 27.46 8.30 -15.61
N GLY A 93 28.72 7.94 -15.32
CA GLY A 93 29.15 7.53 -13.97
C GLY A 93 28.91 6.06 -13.61
N GLY A 94 28.34 5.26 -14.52
CA GLY A 94 28.15 3.82 -14.33
C GLY A 94 29.41 3.01 -14.62
N SER A 95 29.85 2.19 -13.68
CA SER A 95 30.93 1.20 -13.88
C SER A 95 30.41 -0.21 -14.24
N ASN A 96 29.08 -0.38 -14.35
CA ASN A 96 28.44 -1.66 -14.59
C ASN A 96 27.38 -1.54 -15.70
N PRO A 97 27.50 -2.26 -16.83
CA PRO A 97 26.57 -2.19 -17.97
C PRO A 97 25.14 -2.61 -17.68
N VAL A 98 24.93 -3.33 -16.59
CA VAL A 98 23.61 -3.82 -16.21
C VAL A 98 22.77 -2.70 -15.57
N CYS A 99 23.40 -1.69 -14.98
CA CYS A 99 22.70 -0.70 -14.15
C CYS A 99 22.12 0.45 -14.99
N ILE A 100 20.85 0.80 -14.73
CA ILE A 100 20.07 1.79 -15.49
C ILE A 100 20.37 3.24 -15.04
N ASP A 101 20.38 3.54 -13.73
CA ASP A 101 20.59 4.89 -13.17
C ASP A 101 21.54 4.96 -11.94
N ALA A 102 21.77 3.86 -11.21
CA ALA A 102 22.66 3.78 -10.04
C ALA A 102 23.11 2.33 -9.78
N ALA A 103 24.07 2.12 -8.88
CA ALA A 103 24.66 0.81 -8.58
C ALA A 103 23.66 -0.30 -8.14
N THR A 104 22.39 0.06 -7.88
CA THR A 104 21.31 -0.84 -7.42
C THR A 104 20.12 -0.92 -8.39
N THR A 105 20.19 -0.32 -9.57
CA THR A 105 19.12 -0.34 -10.58
C THR A 105 19.48 -1.22 -11.77
N CYS A 106 20.07 -2.37 -11.47
CA CYS A 106 20.59 -3.31 -12.46
C CYS A 106 19.56 -4.39 -12.83
N TYR A 107 18.28 -4.07 -12.64
CA TYR A 107 17.15 -4.93 -12.98
C TYR A 107 16.08 -4.10 -13.66
N ASN A 108 15.49 -4.65 -14.73
CA ASN A 108 14.27 -4.14 -15.33
C ASN A 108 13.13 -4.13 -14.31
N ASP A 109 12.14 -3.26 -14.50
CA ASP A 109 11.06 -3.08 -13.52
C ASP A 109 10.16 -4.31 -13.34
N VAL A 110 10.15 -5.24 -14.31
CA VAL A 110 9.53 -6.56 -14.16
C VAL A 110 10.06 -7.35 -12.95
N TYR A 111 11.30 -7.10 -12.53
CA TYR A 111 11.89 -7.73 -11.33
C TYR A 111 11.70 -6.89 -10.06
N ARG A 112 11.47 -5.58 -10.18
CA ARG A 112 11.18 -4.72 -9.02
C ARG A 112 9.70 -4.78 -8.64
N ASP A 113 8.82 -5.09 -9.61
CA ASP A 113 7.37 -5.18 -9.45
C ASP A 113 6.80 -3.96 -8.70
N PRO A 114 6.95 -2.74 -9.25
CA PRO A 114 6.51 -1.52 -8.55
C PRO A 114 4.99 -1.46 -8.36
N GLY A 115 4.23 -2.25 -9.12
CA GLY A 115 2.78 -2.23 -9.16
C GLY A 115 2.21 -1.09 -9.98
N GLU A 116 0.91 -1.14 -10.20
CA GLU A 116 0.18 -0.15 -11.02
C GLU A 116 -0.95 0.52 -10.23
N ARG A 117 -1.19 0.09 -8.98
CA ARG A 117 -2.33 0.50 -8.18
C ARG A 117 -1.98 0.83 -6.73
N VAL A 118 -2.76 1.71 -6.12
CA VAL A 118 -2.72 1.90 -4.67
C VAL A 118 -3.31 0.68 -3.96
N ALA A 119 -2.83 0.41 -2.75
CA ALA A 119 -3.35 -0.65 -1.90
C ALA A 119 -4.80 -0.33 -1.49
N VAL A 120 -5.69 -1.30 -1.67
CA VAL A 120 -7.09 -1.21 -1.22
C VAL A 120 -7.27 -2.15 -0.04
N VAL A 121 -7.67 -1.61 1.11
CA VAL A 121 -7.92 -2.39 2.33
C VAL A 121 -9.32 -2.09 2.81
N ASN A 122 -10.17 -3.11 2.92
CA ASN A 122 -11.60 -2.99 3.26
C ASN A 122 -12.37 -2.08 2.28
N GLY A 123 -12.01 -2.11 1.00
CA GLY A 123 -12.65 -1.30 -0.04
C GLY A 123 -12.18 0.16 -0.10
N GLU A 124 -11.26 0.57 0.78
CA GLU A 124 -10.74 1.94 0.82
C GLU A 124 -9.34 2.02 0.20
N PRO A 125 -9.09 2.92 -0.77
CA PRO A 125 -7.75 3.17 -1.31
C PRO A 125 -6.88 3.88 -0.27
N ARG A 126 -5.70 3.32 0.02
CA ARG A 126 -4.84 3.78 1.11
C ARG A 126 -3.79 4.79 0.62
N GLY A 127 -3.71 5.92 1.32
CA GLY A 127 -2.66 6.93 1.12
C GLY A 127 -1.34 6.60 1.83
N SER A 128 -1.32 5.61 2.72
CA SER A 128 -0.10 5.08 3.35
C SER A 128 -0.29 3.65 3.86
N LEU A 129 0.78 2.86 3.89
CA LEU A 129 0.77 1.54 4.52
C LEU A 129 0.77 1.63 6.04
N ILE A 130 1.47 2.63 6.61
CA ILE A 130 1.38 2.93 8.04
C ILE A 130 0.07 3.66 8.31
N THR A 131 -0.77 3.06 9.15
CA THR A 131 -2.05 3.62 9.60
C THR A 131 -2.01 4.10 11.04
N VAL A 132 -1.05 3.60 11.82
CA VAL A 132 -0.81 3.96 13.22
C VAL A 132 0.66 4.30 13.39
N PRO A 133 1.00 5.49 13.93
CA PRO A 133 0.15 6.58 14.41
C PRO A 133 -0.74 7.22 13.33
N GLU A 134 -1.74 8.00 13.76
CA GLU A 134 -2.73 8.60 12.85
C GLU A 134 -2.13 9.47 11.76
N ASP A 135 -0.92 10.01 11.92
CA ASP A 135 -0.23 10.79 10.88
C ASP A 135 0.41 9.89 9.79
N GLY A 136 0.32 8.57 9.94
CA GLY A 136 0.86 7.58 9.01
C GLY A 136 2.37 7.62 8.87
N ARG A 137 3.10 8.08 9.91
CA ARG A 137 4.56 8.15 9.91
C ARG A 137 5.19 7.07 10.76
N VAL A 138 6.41 6.66 10.39
CA VAL A 138 7.22 5.77 11.21
C VAL A 138 7.43 6.43 12.58
N PRO A 139 7.03 5.78 13.69
CA PRO A 139 7.25 6.31 15.03
C PRO A 139 8.73 6.53 15.33
N ALA A 140 9.01 7.46 16.24
CA ALA A 140 10.36 7.64 16.75
C ALA A 140 10.86 6.33 17.38
N PHE A 141 12.11 5.95 17.08
CA PHE A 141 12.73 4.79 17.68
C PHE A 141 12.87 4.94 19.20
N THR A 142 12.65 3.83 19.92
CA THR A 142 12.94 3.74 21.36
C THR A 142 14.45 3.97 21.61
N SER A 143 14.83 4.27 22.86
CA SER A 143 16.25 4.34 23.24
C SER A 143 16.99 3.05 22.88
N ALA A 144 16.43 1.89 23.25
CA ALA A 144 17.01 0.58 22.95
C ALA A 144 17.19 0.36 21.44
N ALA A 145 16.21 0.72 20.61
CA ALA A 145 16.34 0.61 19.16
C ALA A 145 17.43 1.54 18.59
N ARG A 146 17.54 2.76 19.12
CA ARG A 146 18.62 3.69 18.76
C ARG A 146 19.99 3.15 19.15
N ASP A 147 20.10 2.49 20.30
CA ASP A 147 21.36 1.89 20.77
C ASP A 147 21.77 0.72 19.85
N TRP A 148 20.82 -0.18 19.56
CA TRP A 148 21.02 -1.27 18.60
C TRP A 148 21.44 -0.78 17.21
N LEU A 149 20.79 0.26 16.68
CA LEU A 149 21.16 0.84 15.37
C LEU A 149 22.58 1.41 15.37
N ARG A 150 23.03 2.03 16.48
CA ARG A 150 24.40 2.52 16.61
C ARG A 150 25.39 1.36 16.61
N GLU A 151 25.11 0.30 17.37
CA GLU A 151 25.94 -0.91 17.42
C GLU A 151 26.01 -1.62 16.06
N ALA A 152 24.86 -1.80 15.39
CA ALA A 152 24.79 -2.38 14.05
C ALA A 152 25.58 -1.54 13.04
N THR A 153 25.49 -0.21 13.12
CA THR A 153 26.27 0.68 12.24
C THR A 153 27.78 0.54 12.50
N GLN A 154 28.20 0.50 13.77
CA GLN A 154 29.61 0.28 14.13
C GLN A 154 30.12 -1.07 13.65
N SER A 155 29.30 -2.12 13.81
CA SER A 155 29.58 -3.46 13.29
C SER A 155 29.72 -3.44 11.76
N ASN A 156 28.81 -2.79 11.04
CA ASN A 156 28.85 -2.76 9.57
C ASN A 156 30.06 -2.01 9.01
N ARG A 157 30.55 -0.98 9.70
CA ARG A 157 31.78 -0.27 9.30
C ARG A 157 33.00 -1.17 9.25
N GLN A 158 33.05 -2.23 10.06
CA GLN A 158 34.15 -3.20 10.01
C GLN A 158 34.18 -3.98 8.69
N PHE A 159 33.07 -3.97 7.94
CA PHE A 159 32.91 -4.61 6.63
C PHE A 159 32.95 -3.60 5.46
N GLY A 160 33.36 -2.35 5.71
CA GLY A 160 33.54 -1.34 4.66
C GLY A 160 32.27 -0.61 4.21
N ALA A 161 31.23 -0.60 5.05
CA ALA A 161 30.01 0.20 4.87
C ALA A 161 30.16 1.65 5.39
#